data_AF-A0AA35SWC2-F1
#
_entry.id   AF-A0AA35SWC2-F1
#
_cell.length_a   1.000
_cell.length_b   1.000
_cell.length_c   1.000
_cell.angle_alpha   90.00
_cell.angle_beta   90.00
_cell.angle_gamma   90.00
#
_symmetry.space_group_name_H-M   'P 1'
#
loop_
_entity.id
_entity.type
_entity.pdbx_description
1 polymer ?
#
loop_
_entity_poly.entity_id
_entity_poly.type
_entity_poly.pdbx_seq_one_letter_code
_entity_poly.pdbx_strand_id
1 'polypeptide(L)'
;MCEKEYFVFVRSEDGKDTLSLRLNLRGRECRFLRAKNEPVGRALKRIATNLARNGETKRKKKGKGGDGVDDTLPAEVVLYAGITEVSSETENQDAWVGGNTLRVDDRRFVVTVNTPAVKFLKLPCCLLATCPAVPLVELEFADVEHCRWAWRRPVVDPKPRLPISDPIISTSFIYWTAEEDEGYKLVLECTPCNESGE
;
A
#
# COMPACT_ATOMS: atom_id res chain seq x y z
N MET A 1 9.69 -20.87 -7.04
CA MET A 1 9.07 -20.42 -5.78
C MET A 1 8.86 -18.92 -5.92
N CYS A 2 7.63 -18.40 -5.83
CA CYS A 2 7.43 -16.95 -5.78
C CYS A 2 7.97 -16.46 -4.44
N GLU A 3 9.06 -15.68 -4.47
CA GLU A 3 9.48 -14.92 -3.30
C GLU A 3 8.32 -13.97 -2.94
N LYS A 4 7.83 -14.07 -1.71
CA LYS A 4 6.84 -13.11 -1.22
C LYS A 4 7.58 -11.82 -0.96
N GLU A 5 7.29 -10.80 -1.76
CA GLU A 5 7.71 -9.43 -1.47
C GLU A 5 6.89 -8.89 -0.29
N TYR A 6 7.58 -8.23 0.63
CA TYR A 6 6.97 -7.52 1.73
C TYR A 6 7.26 -6.04 1.57
N PHE A 7 6.34 -5.20 2.05
CA PHE A 7 6.43 -3.75 1.90
C PHE A 7 6.33 -3.02 3.23
N VAL A 8 7.05 -1.90 3.33
CA VAL A 8 6.80 -0.84 4.30
C VAL A 8 6.23 0.34 3.54
N PHE A 9 4.96 0.66 3.80
CA PHE A 9 4.30 1.83 3.24
C PHE A 9 4.58 3.04 4.11
N VAL A 10 5.24 4.03 3.54
CA VAL A 10 5.58 5.30 4.16
C VAL A 10 4.66 6.36 3.58
N ARG A 11 4.02 7.10 4.46
CA ARG A 11 3.21 8.27 4.10
C ARG A 11 3.83 9.50 4.73
N SER A 12 4.25 10.43 3.90
CA SER A 12 4.91 11.68 4.29
C SER A 12 4.28 12.81 3.48
N GLU A 13 3.48 13.65 4.11
CA GLU A 13 2.82 14.78 3.43
C GLU A 13 3.62 16.07 3.65
N ASP A 14 3.64 16.95 2.66
CA ASP A 14 4.22 18.28 2.80
C ASP A 14 3.47 19.09 3.86
N GLY A 15 4.21 19.90 4.63
CA GLY A 15 3.65 20.70 5.72
C GLY A 15 3.31 19.94 7.01
N LYS A 16 3.41 18.61 7.04
CA LYS A 16 3.34 17.83 8.29
C LYS A 16 4.74 17.52 8.82
N ASP A 17 4.94 17.66 10.13
CA ASP A 17 6.20 17.31 10.80
C ASP A 17 6.32 15.83 11.13
N THR A 18 5.36 15.02 10.67
CA THR A 18 5.31 13.59 10.94
C THR A 18 5.15 12.77 9.66
N LEU A 19 5.65 11.55 9.70
CA LEU A 19 5.39 10.51 8.71
C LEU A 19 4.77 9.29 9.38
N SER A 20 4.02 8.49 8.61
CA SER A 20 3.45 7.24 9.08
C SER A 20 4.02 6.04 8.35
N LEU A 21 4.45 5.04 9.10
CA LEU A 21 4.96 3.76 8.60
C LEU A 21 3.89 2.69 8.79
N ARG A 22 3.58 1.91 7.76
CA ARG A 22 2.70 0.74 7.82
C ARG A 22 3.39 -0.49 7.25
N LEU A 23 3.39 -1.59 7.99
CA LEU A 23 3.98 -2.85 7.56
C LEU A 23 3.32 -4.03 8.28
N ASN A 24 3.32 -5.20 7.64
CA ASN A 24 2.83 -6.43 8.25
C ASN A 24 3.97 -7.20 8.93
N LEU A 25 3.96 -7.25 10.25
CA LEU A 25 4.93 -7.98 11.05
C LEU A 25 4.28 -9.24 11.62
N ARG A 26 4.78 -10.41 11.23
CA ARG A 26 4.31 -11.73 11.72
C ARG A 26 2.79 -11.93 11.60
N GLY A 27 2.19 -11.43 10.52
CA GLY A 27 0.75 -11.55 10.23
C GLY A 27 -0.11 -10.43 10.79
N ARG A 28 0.48 -9.45 11.48
CA ARG A 28 -0.23 -8.31 12.07
C ARG A 28 0.18 -7.02 11.38
N GLU A 29 -0.80 -6.22 10.98
CA GLU A 29 -0.54 -4.86 10.52
C GLU A 29 -0.10 -3.99 11.70
N CYS A 30 1.04 -3.34 11.53
CA CYS A 30 1.61 -2.39 12.48
C CYS A 30 1.65 -1.01 11.85
N ARG A 31 1.23 0.00 12.59
CA ARG A 31 1.31 1.41 12.20
C ARG A 31 2.14 2.18 13.21
N PHE A 32 3.05 3.01 12.72
CA PHE A 32 3.88 3.90 13.54
C PHE A 32 3.73 5.33 13.01
N LEU A 33 3.50 6.30 13.90
CA LEU A 33 3.55 7.72 13.60
C LEU A 33 4.84 8.28 14.19
N ARG A 34 5.69 8.86 13.35
CA ARG A 34 7.04 9.33 13.69
C ARG A 34 7.25 10.78 13.29
N ALA A 35 8.07 11.51 14.03
CA ALA A 35 8.52 12.82 13.60
C ALA A 35 9.46 12.68 12.39
N LYS A 36 9.43 13.65 11.48
CA LYS A 36 10.33 13.68 10.31
C LYS A 36 11.78 13.91 10.68
N ASN A 37 12.00 14.78 11.66
CA ASN A 37 13.31 15.21 12.15
C ASN A 37 13.88 14.34 13.29
N GLU A 38 13.20 13.26 13.70
CA GLU A 38 13.80 12.36 14.68
C GLU A 38 14.76 11.38 13.99
N PRO A 39 15.84 10.95 14.66
CA PRO A 39 16.74 9.92 14.16
C PRO A 39 16.01 8.60 13.88
N VAL A 40 16.27 7.99 12.71
CA VAL A 40 15.64 6.74 12.26
C VAL A 40 15.90 5.59 13.23
N GLY A 41 17.02 5.60 13.95
CA GLY A 41 17.32 4.62 15.00
C GLY A 41 16.22 4.52 16.07
N ARG A 42 15.49 5.60 16.35
CA ARG A 42 14.32 5.59 17.26
C ARG A 42 13.11 4.88 16.65
N ALA A 43 12.92 4.99 15.34
CA ALA A 43 11.89 4.26 14.61
C ALA A 43 12.23 2.76 14.58
N LEU A 44 13.46 2.40 14.21
CA LEU A 44 13.92 1.00 14.14
C LEU A 44 13.82 0.29 15.50
N LYS A 45 14.29 0.93 16.59
CA LYS A 45 14.15 0.40 17.96
C LYS A 45 12.70 0.11 18.35
N ARG A 46 11.76 0.94 17.91
CA ARG A 46 10.33 0.75 18.20
C ARG A 46 9.73 -0.39 17.39
N ILE A 47 10.14 -0.56 16.14
CA ILE A 47 9.77 -1.70 15.31
C ILE A 47 10.28 -2.99 15.99
N ALA A 48 11.56 -3.01 16.42
CA ALA A 48 12.15 -4.12 17.16
C ALA A 48 11.39 -4.44 18.46
N THR A 49 11.03 -3.41 19.25
CA THR A 49 10.26 -3.58 20.49
C THR A 49 8.86 -4.14 20.24
N ASN A 50 8.20 -3.73 19.14
CA ASN A 50 6.87 -4.26 18.80
C ASN A 50 6.93 -5.76 18.47
N LEU A 51 8.01 -6.20 17.82
CA LEU A 51 8.25 -7.61 17.52
C LEU A 51 8.45 -8.45 18.78
N ALA A 52 9.27 -7.96 19.73
CA ALA A 52 9.53 -8.65 20.99
C ALA A 52 8.25 -8.90 21.79
N ARG A 53 7.43 -7.86 21.99
CA ARG A 53 6.15 -7.94 22.74
C ARG A 53 5.16 -8.94 22.13
N ASN A 54 5.20 -9.12 20.81
CA ASN A 54 4.27 -10.01 20.12
C ASN A 54 4.74 -11.48 20.09
N GLY A 55 5.98 -11.78 20.49
CA GLY A 55 6.50 -13.14 20.66
C GLY A 55 6.04 -13.84 21.95
N GLU A 56 5.72 -13.06 22.99
CA GLU A 56 5.41 -13.56 24.33
C GLU A 56 4.02 -14.23 24.43
N THR A 57 3.06 -13.80 23.63
CA THR A 57 1.65 -14.26 23.74
C THR A 57 1.40 -15.70 23.29
N LYS A 58 2.33 -16.32 22.52
CA LYS A 58 2.23 -17.74 22.16
C LYS A 58 2.93 -18.70 23.13
N ARG A 59 3.74 -18.23 24.09
CA ARG A 59 4.53 -19.10 24.98
C ARG A 59 3.91 -19.33 26.36
N LYS A 60 2.89 -18.58 26.77
CA LYS A 60 2.25 -18.70 28.11
C LYS A 60 1.38 -19.96 28.34
N LYS A 61 1.49 -21.01 27.51
CA LYS A 61 0.74 -22.27 27.71
C LYS A 61 1.59 -23.54 27.73
N LYS A 62 2.87 -23.46 28.13
CA LYS A 62 3.65 -24.66 28.46
C LYS A 62 4.61 -24.43 29.63
N GLY A 63 4.27 -25.07 30.76
CA GLY A 63 5.20 -25.78 31.62
C GLY A 63 6.13 -24.99 32.53
N LYS A 64 5.91 -25.13 33.85
CA LYS A 64 6.88 -24.91 34.93
C LYS A 64 8.22 -25.63 34.66
N GLY A 65 9.30 -24.94 34.97
CA GLY A 65 10.57 -25.54 35.42
C GLY A 65 11.69 -25.54 34.38
N GLY A 66 12.73 -24.77 34.65
CA GLY A 66 14.00 -24.82 33.92
C GLY A 66 14.67 -23.45 33.88
N ASP A 67 15.69 -23.28 34.73
CA ASP A 67 16.63 -22.17 34.66
C ASP A 67 17.30 -22.17 33.28
N GLY A 68 17.12 -21.09 32.55
CA GLY A 68 17.57 -20.95 31.17
C GLY A 68 17.48 -19.48 30.80
N VAL A 69 18.64 -18.85 30.71
CA VAL A 69 18.86 -17.48 30.26
C VAL A 69 17.92 -17.18 29.08
N ASP A 70 16.95 -16.31 29.32
CA ASP A 70 15.95 -15.88 28.33
C ASP A 70 16.65 -14.99 27.30
N ASP A 71 17.30 -15.62 26.33
CA ASP A 71 17.88 -14.93 25.19
C ASP A 71 16.76 -14.64 24.18
N THR A 72 15.82 -13.75 24.56
CA THR A 72 15.05 -13.00 23.57
C THR A 72 16.01 -12.05 22.88
N LEU A 73 16.77 -12.58 21.92
CA LEU A 73 17.63 -11.77 21.07
C LEU A 73 16.76 -10.64 20.48
N PRO A 74 17.16 -9.36 20.66
CA PRO A 74 16.42 -8.25 20.09
C PRO A 74 16.33 -8.48 18.59
N ALA A 75 15.11 -8.44 18.05
CA ALA A 75 14.89 -8.58 16.61
C ALA A 75 15.79 -7.58 15.89
N GLU A 76 16.63 -8.08 14.99
CA GLU A 76 17.57 -7.24 14.26
C GLU A 76 16.77 -6.45 13.23
N VAL A 77 16.71 -5.13 13.42
CA VAL A 77 15.95 -4.22 12.55
C VAL A 77 16.92 -3.18 12.00
N VAL A 78 17.20 -3.28 10.71
CA VAL A 78 18.20 -2.46 10.01
C VAL A 78 17.62 -1.95 8.70
N LEU A 79 17.90 -0.70 8.36
CA LEU A 79 17.47 -0.08 7.11
C LEU A 79 18.66 0.04 6.15
N TYR A 80 18.45 -0.30 4.89
CA TYR A 80 19.47 -0.31 3.85
C TYR A 80 19.09 0.59 2.67
N ALA A 81 20.06 1.37 2.19
CA ALA A 81 20.05 2.04 0.89
C ALA A 81 20.90 1.20 -0.07
N GLY A 82 20.23 0.36 -0.88
CA GLY A 82 20.90 -0.67 -1.68
C GLY A 82 21.58 -1.70 -0.78
N ILE A 83 22.91 -1.69 -0.73
CA ILE A 83 23.73 -2.57 0.13
C ILE A 83 24.28 -1.87 1.38
N THR A 84 24.11 -0.55 1.48
CA THR A 84 24.68 0.27 2.55
C THR A 84 23.67 0.44 3.68
N GLU A 85 24.09 0.17 4.91
CA GLU A 85 23.25 0.43 6.08
C GLU A 85 23.06 1.94 6.28
N VAL A 86 21.82 2.35 6.50
CA VAL A 86 21.46 3.73 6.82
C VAL A 86 21.83 4.01 8.28
N SER A 87 22.56 5.09 8.52
CA SER A 87 22.97 5.51 9.87
C SER A 87 21.76 5.70 10.79
N SER A 88 21.88 5.29 12.06
CA SER A 88 20.84 5.48 13.07
C SER A 88 20.51 6.95 13.33
N GLU A 89 21.45 7.84 13.03
CA GLU A 89 21.33 9.29 13.24
C GLU A 89 20.70 10.02 12.05
N THR A 90 20.52 9.36 10.90
CA THR A 90 19.81 9.94 9.77
C THR A 90 18.37 10.25 10.16
N GLU A 91 17.86 11.42 9.79
CA GLU A 91 16.48 11.80 10.06
C GLU A 91 15.51 10.90 9.30
N ASN A 92 14.33 10.65 9.88
CA ASN A 92 13.31 9.80 9.26
C ASN A 92 12.93 10.27 7.85
N GLN A 93 12.83 11.58 7.59
CA GLN A 93 12.47 12.10 6.27
C GLN A 93 13.48 11.73 5.16
N ASP A 94 14.75 11.57 5.53
CA ASP A 94 15.83 11.25 4.60
C ASP A 94 16.15 9.75 4.57
N ALA A 95 15.80 9.02 5.63
CA ALA A 95 16.05 7.59 5.74
C ALA A 95 15.00 6.75 4.97
N TRP A 96 13.72 7.13 5.05
CA TRP A 96 12.60 6.38 4.47
C TRP A 96 12.35 6.74 3.00
N VAL A 97 13.31 6.41 2.15
CA VAL A 97 13.26 6.64 0.68
C VAL A 97 12.69 5.43 -0.05
N GLY A 98 11.95 5.66 -1.13
CA GLY A 98 11.44 4.59 -2.00
C GLY A 98 12.57 3.69 -2.51
N GLY A 99 12.36 2.38 -2.50
CA GLY A 99 13.36 1.38 -2.90
C GLY A 99 14.37 1.00 -1.81
N ASN A 100 14.48 1.77 -0.72
CA ASN A 100 15.23 1.32 0.46
C ASN A 100 14.63 0.03 1.01
N THR A 101 15.43 -0.69 1.79
CA THR A 101 15.06 -2.00 2.30
C THR A 101 15.14 -2.03 3.81
N LEU A 102 14.03 -2.29 4.48
CA LEU A 102 14.01 -2.62 5.89
C LEU A 102 14.22 -4.14 6.06
N ARG A 103 15.30 -4.54 6.73
CA ARG A 103 15.52 -5.91 7.18
C ARG A 103 14.98 -6.06 8.59
N VAL A 104 14.19 -7.11 8.80
CA VAL A 104 13.66 -7.51 10.11
C VAL A 104 13.88 -9.00 10.25
N ASP A 105 14.78 -9.41 11.14
CA ASP A 105 15.24 -10.80 11.24
C ASP A 105 15.72 -11.30 9.85
N ASP A 106 15.12 -12.37 9.33
CA ASP A 106 15.38 -12.99 8.02
C ASP A 106 14.54 -12.38 6.87
N ARG A 107 13.70 -11.38 7.16
CA ARG A 107 12.74 -10.82 6.19
C ARG A 107 13.19 -9.48 5.64
N ARG A 108 12.97 -9.33 4.33
CA ARG A 108 13.23 -8.11 3.57
C ARG A 108 11.92 -7.40 3.25
N PHE A 109 11.81 -6.12 3.59
CA PHE A 109 10.69 -5.27 3.24
C PHE A 109 11.16 -4.12 2.36
N VAL A 110 10.56 -3.95 1.19
CA VAL A 110 10.82 -2.81 0.30
C VAL A 110 10.04 -1.59 0.81
N VAL A 111 10.72 -0.47 0.94
CA VAL A 111 10.12 0.80 1.32
C VAL A 111 9.43 1.39 0.10
N THR A 112 8.14 1.68 0.25
CA THR A 112 7.35 2.41 -0.73
C THR A 112 6.88 3.71 -0.08
N VAL A 113 7.06 4.84 -0.75
CA VAL A 113 6.76 6.17 -0.20
C VAL A 113 5.64 6.77 -1.02
N ASN A 114 4.63 7.31 -0.34
CA ASN A 114 3.55 8.07 -0.96
C ASN A 114 2.96 7.37 -2.19
N THR A 115 2.71 6.06 -2.06
CA THR A 115 2.15 5.27 -3.16
C THR A 115 0.80 5.85 -3.60
N PRO A 116 0.60 6.08 -4.90
CA PRO A 116 -0.68 6.51 -5.46
C PRO A 116 -1.83 5.65 -4.99
N ALA A 117 -2.91 6.28 -4.57
CA ALA A 117 -4.09 5.56 -4.08
C ALA A 117 -5.38 6.28 -4.45
N VAL A 118 -6.42 5.49 -4.66
CA VAL A 118 -7.80 5.98 -4.74
C VAL A 118 -8.36 6.04 -3.32
N LYS A 119 -8.67 7.25 -2.83
CA LYS A 119 -9.40 7.42 -1.56
C LYS A 119 -10.89 7.21 -1.75
N PHE A 120 -11.40 7.75 -2.85
CA PHE A 120 -12.80 7.75 -3.18
C PHE A 120 -12.97 7.68 -4.69
N LEU A 121 -13.87 6.82 -5.15
CA LEU A 121 -14.28 6.75 -6.56
C LEU A 121 -15.76 6.41 -6.62
N LYS A 122 -16.54 7.27 -7.26
CA LYS A 122 -17.98 7.11 -7.39
C LYS A 122 -18.46 7.53 -8.77
N LEU A 123 -19.25 6.67 -9.40
CA LEU A 123 -19.97 7.00 -10.62
C LEU A 123 -21.27 7.75 -10.29
N PRO A 124 -21.77 8.59 -11.21
CA PRO A 124 -23.11 9.15 -11.12
C PRO A 124 -24.16 8.06 -10.88
N CYS A 125 -25.22 8.37 -10.13
CA CYS A 125 -26.29 7.40 -9.82
C CYS A 125 -27.16 7.03 -11.03
N CYS A 126 -27.14 7.86 -12.08
CA CYS A 126 -27.83 7.64 -13.34
C CYS A 126 -26.87 8.02 -14.47
N LEU A 127 -26.78 7.17 -15.49
CA LEU A 127 -26.07 7.42 -16.73
C LEU A 127 -27.10 7.43 -17.84
N LEU A 128 -27.14 8.53 -18.59
CA LEU A 128 -28.03 8.71 -19.73
C LEU A 128 -27.21 8.54 -21.00
N ALA A 129 -27.73 7.80 -21.99
CA ALA A 129 -27.09 7.68 -23.29
C ALA A 129 -26.80 9.06 -23.89
N THR A 130 -25.71 9.16 -24.65
CA THR A 130 -25.24 10.40 -25.30
C THR A 130 -24.90 11.55 -24.34
N CYS A 131 -24.73 11.26 -23.05
CA CYS A 131 -24.32 12.23 -22.02
C CYS A 131 -22.95 11.88 -21.41
N PRO A 132 -22.22 12.87 -20.87
CA PRO A 132 -20.96 12.63 -20.20
C PRO A 132 -21.15 11.93 -18.86
N ALA A 133 -20.50 10.79 -18.68
CA ALA A 133 -20.30 10.14 -17.40
C ALA A 133 -19.03 10.73 -16.75
N VAL A 134 -19.23 11.62 -15.78
CA VAL A 134 -18.14 12.27 -15.03
C VAL A 134 -18.02 11.63 -13.64
N PRO A 135 -16.97 10.86 -13.36
CA PRO A 135 -16.77 10.27 -12.04
C PRO A 135 -16.43 11.33 -10.99
N LEU A 136 -16.87 11.13 -9.76
CA LEU A 136 -16.34 11.82 -8.60
C LEU A 136 -15.17 11.00 -8.05
N VAL A 137 -13.96 11.56 -8.07
CA VAL A 137 -12.75 10.88 -7.60
C VAL A 137 -12.02 11.76 -6.59
N GLU A 138 -11.56 11.13 -5.51
CA GLU A 138 -10.52 11.69 -4.64
C GLU A 138 -9.31 10.77 -4.71
N LEU A 139 -8.20 11.34 -5.17
CA LEU A 139 -6.93 10.66 -5.29
C LEU A 139 -6.00 11.10 -4.16
N GLU A 140 -4.98 10.30 -3.92
CA GLU A 140 -3.90 10.62 -3.02
C GLU A 140 -2.56 10.21 -3.62
N PHE A 141 -1.62 11.14 -3.64
CA PHE A 141 -0.32 10.99 -4.32
C PHE A 141 -0.46 10.53 -5.78
N ALA A 142 -1.54 10.96 -6.43
CA ALA A 142 -1.89 10.57 -7.78
C ALA A 142 -2.72 11.70 -8.41
N ASP A 143 -2.59 11.84 -9.73
CA ASP A 143 -3.30 12.87 -10.49
C ASP A 143 -4.12 12.23 -11.60
N VAL A 144 -5.29 12.80 -11.87
CA VAL A 144 -6.26 12.24 -12.83
C VAL A 144 -5.63 12.04 -14.22
N GLU A 145 -4.74 12.94 -14.61
CA GLU A 145 -4.06 12.93 -15.90
C GLU A 145 -2.99 11.82 -16.04
N HIS A 146 -2.44 11.35 -14.93
CA HIS A 146 -1.45 10.26 -14.91
C HIS A 146 -2.08 8.90 -14.65
N CYS A 147 -3.25 8.87 -13.99
CA CYS A 147 -4.00 7.64 -13.74
C CYS A 147 -4.41 6.95 -15.05
N ARG A 148 -4.43 5.62 -15.01
CA ARG A 148 -4.99 4.82 -16.11
C ARG A 148 -6.44 4.49 -15.83
N TRP A 149 -7.30 4.80 -16.79
CA TRP A 149 -8.74 4.60 -16.72
C TRP A 149 -9.16 3.52 -17.71
N ALA A 150 -10.15 2.72 -17.33
CA ALA A 150 -10.81 1.80 -18.25
C ALA A 150 -12.30 1.74 -17.95
N TRP A 151 -13.09 2.17 -18.92
CA TRP A 151 -14.53 1.94 -18.94
C TRP A 151 -14.80 0.60 -19.60
N ARG A 152 -15.69 -0.18 -19.01
CA ARG A 152 -16.13 -1.47 -19.52
C ARG A 152 -17.64 -1.57 -19.52
N ARG A 153 -18.13 -2.33 -20.48
CA ARG A 153 -19.52 -2.76 -20.56
C ARG A 153 -19.57 -4.28 -20.38
N PRO A 154 -19.88 -4.78 -19.17
CA PRO A 154 -19.91 -6.20 -18.93
C PRO A 154 -21.00 -6.87 -19.76
N VAL A 155 -20.66 -8.00 -20.38
CA VAL A 155 -21.65 -8.81 -21.09
C VAL A 155 -22.27 -9.75 -20.06
N VAL A 156 -23.56 -9.63 -19.79
CA VAL A 156 -24.24 -10.55 -18.86
C VAL A 156 -24.73 -11.75 -19.65
N ASP A 157 -23.92 -12.81 -19.74
CA ASP A 157 -24.40 -14.08 -20.31
C ASP A 157 -25.21 -14.85 -19.24
N PRO A 158 -26.49 -15.20 -19.51
CA PRO A 158 -27.30 -16.00 -18.59
C PRO A 158 -26.78 -17.44 -18.37
N LYS A 159 -25.79 -17.93 -19.14
CA LYS A 159 -25.16 -19.25 -18.94
C LYS A 159 -23.63 -19.13 -19.07
N PRO A 160 -22.87 -18.98 -17.97
CA PRO A 160 -21.43 -18.81 -18.06
C PRO A 160 -20.78 -20.10 -18.56
N ARG A 161 -20.33 -20.11 -19.83
CA ARG A 161 -19.55 -21.22 -20.39
C ARG A 161 -18.08 -20.86 -20.65
N LEU A 162 -17.76 -19.57 -20.65
CA LEU A 162 -16.41 -19.03 -20.85
C LEU A 162 -16.21 -17.77 -19.98
N PRO A 163 -14.97 -17.42 -19.59
CA PRO A 163 -14.70 -16.14 -18.95
C PRO A 163 -15.11 -15.02 -19.93
N ILE A 164 -16.08 -14.22 -19.51
CA ILE A 164 -16.57 -13.08 -20.27
C ILE A 164 -15.45 -12.04 -20.28
N SER A 165 -14.90 -11.74 -21.45
CA SER A 165 -14.02 -10.59 -21.63
C SER A 165 -14.91 -9.36 -21.73
N ASP A 166 -15.03 -8.61 -20.64
CA ASP A 166 -15.69 -7.30 -20.64
C ASP A 166 -14.84 -6.32 -21.47
N PRO A 167 -15.28 -5.94 -22.69
CA PRO A 167 -14.48 -5.09 -23.56
C PRO A 167 -14.26 -3.72 -22.93
N ILE A 168 -13.05 -3.18 -23.08
CA ILE A 168 -12.76 -1.78 -22.76
C ILE A 168 -13.41 -0.92 -23.84
N ILE A 169 -14.36 -0.08 -23.44
CA ILE A 169 -15.11 0.81 -24.35
C ILE A 169 -14.50 2.23 -24.38
N SER A 170 -13.73 2.60 -23.35
CA SER A 170 -12.96 3.85 -23.31
C SER A 170 -11.83 3.76 -22.30
N THR A 171 -10.76 4.52 -22.53
CA THR A 171 -9.63 4.68 -21.59
C THR A 171 -9.52 6.10 -21.02
N SER A 172 -10.53 6.94 -21.27
CA SER A 172 -10.59 8.31 -20.78
C SER A 172 -11.20 8.37 -19.37
N PHE A 173 -10.81 9.37 -18.58
CA PHE A 173 -11.43 9.63 -17.28
C PHE A 173 -12.94 9.89 -17.42
N ILE A 174 -13.31 10.82 -18.30
CA ILE A 174 -14.71 11.09 -18.68
C ILE A 174 -15.06 10.20 -19.86
N TYR A 175 -16.20 9.52 -19.77
CA TYR A 175 -16.73 8.74 -20.87
C TYR A 175 -18.00 9.38 -21.42
N TRP A 176 -18.06 9.59 -22.73
CA TRP A 176 -19.29 9.97 -23.40
C TRP A 176 -20.07 8.70 -23.73
N THR A 177 -21.17 8.47 -23.01
CA THR A 177 -21.97 7.26 -23.18
C THR A 177 -22.61 7.22 -24.58
N ALA A 178 -22.80 6.02 -25.09
CA ALA A 178 -23.37 5.78 -26.41
C ALA A 178 -24.79 5.19 -26.30
N GLU A 179 -25.54 5.18 -27.41
CA GLU A 179 -26.87 4.57 -27.45
C GLU A 179 -26.79 3.06 -27.17
N GLU A 180 -25.69 2.42 -27.58
CA GLU A 180 -25.44 0.99 -27.37
C GLU A 180 -25.17 0.62 -25.90
N ASP A 181 -25.06 1.60 -25.01
CA ASP A 181 -24.90 1.38 -23.56
C ASP A 181 -26.24 1.28 -22.83
N GLU A 182 -27.35 1.61 -23.49
CA GLU A 182 -28.67 1.54 -22.89
C GLU A 182 -29.00 0.10 -22.43
N GLY A 183 -29.50 -0.02 -21.19
CA GLY A 183 -29.79 -1.32 -20.56
C GLY A 183 -28.57 -2.05 -19.99
N TYR A 184 -27.36 -1.51 -20.14
CA TYR A 184 -26.15 -2.09 -19.55
C TYR A 184 -25.72 -1.35 -18.26
N LYS A 185 -25.03 -2.07 -17.38
CA LYS A 185 -24.24 -1.46 -16.31
C LYS A 185 -22.87 -1.11 -16.88
N LEU A 186 -22.35 0.05 -16.54
CA LEU A 186 -20.97 0.41 -16.87
C LEU A 186 -20.08 0.24 -15.64
N VAL A 187 -18.84 -0.19 -15.88
CA VAL A 187 -17.80 -0.34 -14.86
C VAL A 187 -16.66 0.60 -15.20
N LEU A 188 -16.17 1.33 -14.20
CA LEU A 188 -14.97 2.14 -14.29
C LEU A 188 -13.87 1.53 -13.43
N GLU A 189 -12.75 1.23 -14.05
CA GLU A 189 -11.50 0.85 -13.40
C GLU A 189 -10.54 2.04 -13.37
N CYS A 190 -9.89 2.25 -12.23
CA CYS A 190 -8.85 3.24 -12.04
C CYS A 190 -7.60 2.55 -11.51
N THR A 191 -6.48 2.71 -12.20
CA THR A 191 -5.15 2.45 -11.65
C THR A 191 -4.51 3.80 -11.32
N PRO A 192 -4.40 4.16 -10.03
CA PRO A 192 -3.84 5.45 -9.65
C PRO A 192 -2.35 5.49 -9.99
N CYS A 193 -1.90 6.60 -10.56
CA CYS A 193 -0.49 6.85 -10.89
C CYS A 193 -0.16 8.34 -10.67
N ASN A 194 1.11 8.64 -10.44
CA ASN A 194 1.66 9.99 -10.42
C ASN A 194 2.51 10.28 -11.68
N GLU A 195 3.15 11.46 -11.74
CA GLU A 195 4.06 11.86 -12.83
C GLU A 195 5.17 10.84 -13.14
N SER A 196 5.63 10.08 -12.13
CA SER A 196 6.69 9.07 -12.29
C SER A 196 6.19 7.76 -12.90
N GLY A 197 4.88 7.61 -13.11
CA GLY A 197 4.25 6.39 -13.63
C GLY A 197 4.19 5.24 -12.62
N GLU A 198 4.59 5.51 -11.38
CA GLU A 198 4.37 4.66 -10.21
C GLU A 198 3.03 5.00 -9.57
#